data_AF-A0A317YL37-F1
#
_entry.id   AF-A0A317YL37-F1
#
_cell.length_a   1.000
_cell.length_b   1.000
_cell.length_c   1.000
_cell.angle_alpha   90.00
_cell.angle_beta   90.00
_cell.angle_gamma   90.00
#
_symmetry.space_group_name_H-M   'P 1'
#
loop_
_entity.id
_entity.type
_entity.pdbx_description
1 polymer ?
#
loop_
_entity_poly.entity_id
_entity_poly.type
_entity_poly.pdbx_seq_one_letter_code
_entity_poly.pdbx_strand_id
1 'polypeptide(L)'
;INGNPIKSFPFEVTELPEGTKYLAWSLIDYDAIPVCGFAWIHWSVANVSVSGNSISIKADLSRTKGDYVQGKNSFTSGLLAEDFSEIENHYVG
;
A
#
# COMPACT_ATOMS: atom_id res chain seq x y z
N ILE A 1 -7.31 11.70 6.53
CA ILE A 1 -6.71 13.05 6.44
C ILE A 1 -7.37 13.73 5.25
N ASN A 2 -7.87 14.96 5.40
CA ASN A 2 -8.59 15.70 4.34
C ASN A 2 -9.71 14.90 3.65
N GLY A 3 -10.50 14.13 4.42
CA GLY A 3 -11.56 13.28 3.86
C GLY A 3 -11.11 11.99 3.17
N ASN A 4 -9.81 11.79 2.94
CA ASN A 4 -9.29 10.60 2.26
C ASN A 4 -9.38 9.32 3.13
N PRO A 5 -9.70 8.16 2.53
CA PRO A 5 -9.78 6.87 3.20
C PRO A 5 -8.37 6.29 3.43
N ILE A 6 -7.75 6.62 4.56
CA ILE A 6 -6.34 6.29 4.85
C ILE A 6 -6.14 5.03 5.72
N LYS A 7 -7.22 4.31 6.06
CA LYS A 7 -7.15 3.09 6.88
C LYS A 7 -7.07 1.87 5.97
N SER A 8 -5.91 1.21 5.91
CA SER A 8 -5.72 0.01 5.10
C SER A 8 -6.60 -1.15 5.59
N PHE A 9 -7.10 -1.98 4.68
CA PHE A 9 -7.86 -3.18 5.00
C PHE A 9 -6.94 -4.33 5.46
N PRO A 10 -7.44 -5.26 6.29
CA PRO A 10 -6.70 -6.45 6.66
C PRO A 10 -6.72 -7.50 5.54
N PHE A 11 -5.64 -8.27 5.42
CA PHE A 11 -5.60 -9.45 4.55
C PHE A 11 -4.62 -10.49 5.10
N GLU A 12 -4.70 -11.72 4.60
CA GLU A 12 -3.79 -12.80 4.93
C GLU A 12 -3.16 -13.36 3.66
N VAL A 13 -1.89 -13.73 3.75
CA VAL A 13 -1.19 -14.48 2.70
C VAL A 13 -0.79 -15.81 3.30
N THR A 14 -1.29 -16.89 2.71
CA THR A 14 -1.05 -18.28 3.15
C THR A 14 -0.28 -19.04 2.09
N GLU A 15 0.18 -20.25 2.43
CA GLU A 15 0.89 -21.15 1.51
C GLU A 15 2.15 -20.52 0.88
N LEU A 16 2.84 -19.67 1.64
CA LEU A 16 4.10 -19.07 1.21
C LEU A 16 5.15 -20.17 1.01
N PRO A 17 5.96 -20.09 -0.06
CA PRO A 17 7.05 -21.03 -0.31
C PRO A 17 7.98 -21.15 0.89
N GLU A 18 8.49 -22.37 1.13
CA GLU A 18 9.47 -22.61 2.18
C GLU A 18 10.69 -21.69 2.02
N GLY A 19 11.11 -21.07 3.11
CA GLY A 19 12.25 -20.15 3.12
C GLY A 19 11.93 -18.71 2.72
N THR A 20 10.67 -18.36 2.41
CA THR A 20 10.24 -16.96 2.19
C THR A 20 10.69 -16.08 3.35
N LYS A 21 11.40 -14.98 3.04
CA LYS A 21 11.94 -14.04 4.04
C LYS A 21 11.17 -12.73 4.10
N TYR A 22 10.71 -12.26 2.95
CA TYR A 22 10.05 -10.96 2.83
C TYR A 22 8.92 -11.02 1.81
N LEU A 23 7.92 -10.17 2.01
CA LEU A 23 6.90 -9.85 1.02
C LEU A 23 6.99 -8.39 0.57
N ALA A 24 6.46 -8.18 -0.64
CA ALA A 24 6.14 -6.88 -1.20
C ALA A 24 4.77 -6.98 -1.89
N TRP A 25 4.04 -5.87 -1.96
CA TRP A 25 2.77 -5.80 -2.67
C TRP A 25 2.49 -4.39 -3.18
N SER A 26 1.59 -4.33 -4.16
CA SER A 26 0.99 -3.10 -4.63
C SER A 26 -0.52 -3.28 -4.77
N LEU A 27 -1.28 -2.26 -4.39
CA LEU A 27 -2.71 -2.15 -4.68
C LEU A 27 -2.88 -1.14 -5.81
N ILE A 28 -3.41 -1.60 -6.94
CA ILE A 28 -3.48 -0.83 -8.18
C ILE A 28 -4.92 -0.83 -8.67
N ASP A 29 -5.44 0.35 -9.01
CA ASP A 29 -6.71 0.54 -9.69
C ASP A 29 -6.46 0.83 -11.17
N TYR A 30 -6.83 -0.13 -12.03
CA TYR A 30 -6.76 0.03 -13.48
C TYR A 30 -7.97 0.78 -14.06
N ASP A 31 -9.07 0.90 -13.32
CA ASP A 31 -10.26 1.64 -13.73
C ASP A 31 -10.03 3.17 -13.67
N ALA A 32 -8.93 3.60 -13.05
CA ALA A 32 -8.43 4.98 -13.12
C ALA A 32 -7.89 5.36 -14.50
N ILE A 33 -7.52 4.41 -15.37
CA ILE A 33 -6.98 4.69 -16.71
C ILE A 33 -7.90 5.62 -17.53
N PRO A 34 -9.21 5.33 -17.68
CA PRO A 34 -10.12 6.24 -18.39
C PRO A 34 -10.36 7.59 -17.69
N VAL A 35 -10.02 7.73 -16.40
CA VAL A 35 -10.24 8.96 -15.62
C VAL A 35 -9.05 9.92 -15.72
N CYS A 36 -7.83 9.40 -15.53
CA CYS A 36 -6.61 10.22 -15.44
C CYS A 36 -5.47 9.76 -16.37
N GLY A 37 -5.67 8.73 -17.19
CA GLY A 37 -4.74 8.30 -18.22
C GLY A 37 -3.70 7.26 -17.79
N PHE A 38 -3.75 6.75 -16.56
CA PHE A 38 -2.84 5.71 -16.04
C PHE A 38 -3.49 4.92 -14.89
N ALA A 39 -2.90 3.77 -14.54
CA ALA A 39 -3.36 2.96 -13.41
C ALA A 39 -2.95 3.61 -12.08
N TRP A 40 -3.89 3.76 -11.16
CA TRP A 40 -3.67 4.45 -9.89
C TRP A 40 -3.08 3.52 -8.84
N ILE A 41 -1.95 3.89 -8.25
CA ILE A 41 -1.35 3.16 -7.14
C ILE A 41 -1.97 3.68 -5.86
N HIS A 42 -2.71 2.83 -5.15
CA HIS A 42 -3.30 3.12 -3.85
C HIS A 42 -2.35 2.81 -2.70
N TRP A 43 -1.49 1.81 -2.85
CA TRP A 43 -0.55 1.38 -1.81
C TRP A 43 0.62 0.60 -2.41
N SER A 44 1.83 0.81 -1.89
CA SER A 44 3.04 0.07 -2.30
C SER A 44 3.92 -0.20 -1.09
N VAL A 45 4.23 -1.47 -0.82
CA VAL A 45 4.99 -1.89 0.37
C VAL A 45 6.04 -2.94 0.00
N ALA A 46 7.19 -2.89 0.66
CA ALA A 46 8.27 -3.86 0.52
C ALA A 46 8.92 -4.19 1.86
N ASN A 47 9.76 -5.24 1.88
CA ASN A 47 10.56 -5.68 3.01
C ASN A 47 9.76 -6.08 4.27
N VAL A 48 8.51 -6.53 4.10
CA VAL A 48 7.72 -7.04 5.23
C VAL A 48 8.21 -8.44 5.57
N SER A 49 8.82 -8.60 6.74
CA SER A 49 9.41 -9.87 7.17
C SER A 49 8.37 -10.95 7.39
N VAL A 50 8.72 -12.18 7.00
CA VAL A 50 7.88 -13.37 7.17
C VAL A 50 8.61 -14.38 8.05
N SER A 51 7.90 -14.91 9.03
CA SER A 51 8.33 -16.04 9.86
C SER A 51 7.34 -17.20 9.72
N GLY A 52 7.56 -18.08 8.75
CA GLY A 52 6.71 -19.25 8.50
C GLY A 52 6.18 -19.31 7.06
N ASN A 53 5.06 -20.00 6.88
CA ASN A 53 4.38 -20.18 5.58
C ASN A 53 3.12 -19.30 5.42
N SER A 54 2.87 -18.39 6.35
CA SER A 54 1.78 -17.42 6.27
C SER A 54 2.09 -16.13 7.01
N ILE A 55 1.34 -15.07 6.72
CA ILE A 55 1.39 -13.79 7.43
C ILE A 55 0.02 -13.10 7.38
N SER A 56 -0.37 -12.51 8.51
CA SER A 56 -1.59 -11.71 8.64
C SER A 56 -1.23 -10.22 8.69
N ILE A 57 -1.69 -9.47 7.68
CA ILE A 57 -1.58 -8.02 7.64
C ILE A 57 -2.81 -7.42 8.33
N LYS A 58 -2.58 -6.68 9.41
CA LYS A 58 -3.66 -6.08 10.20
C LYS A 58 -4.26 -4.87 9.50
N ALA A 59 -5.52 -4.59 9.83
CA ALA A 59 -6.15 -3.34 9.45
C ALA A 59 -5.31 -2.17 9.96
N ASP A 60 -5.27 -1.09 9.19
CA ASP A 60 -4.51 0.13 9.51
C ASP A 60 -2.98 0.00 9.52
N LEU A 61 -2.42 -1.14 9.08
CA LEU A 61 -0.97 -1.37 9.07
C LEU A 61 -0.21 -0.22 8.41
N SER A 62 -0.72 0.34 7.31
CA SER A 62 -0.04 1.42 6.59
C SER A 62 0.29 2.65 7.45
N ARG A 63 -0.47 2.92 8.52
CA ARG A 63 -0.24 4.06 9.43
C ARG A 63 0.48 3.69 10.72
N THR A 64 0.86 2.43 10.87
CA THR A 64 1.66 1.96 12.00
C THR A 64 3.15 2.02 11.67
N LYS A 65 4.00 1.93 12.69
CA LYS A 65 5.45 1.79 12.51
C LYS A 65 5.81 0.31 12.50
N GLY A 66 6.75 -0.09 11.65
CA GLY A 66 7.30 -1.44 11.64
C GLY A 66 8.48 -1.57 10.70
N ASP A 67 9.04 -2.78 10.65
CA ASP A 67 10.19 -3.12 9.81
C ASP A 67 9.72 -3.46 8.39
N TYR A 68 9.31 -2.42 7.66
CA TYR A 68 8.94 -2.46 6.25
C TYR A 68 9.09 -1.08 5.61
N VAL A 69 9.11 -1.03 4.29
CA VAL A 69 9.25 0.21 3.52
C VAL A 69 7.96 0.45 2.75
N GLN A 70 7.46 1.69 2.76
CA GLN A 70 6.32 2.09 1.95
C GLN A 70 6.78 3.04 0.83
N GLY A 71 6.49 2.65 -0.41
CA GLY A 71 6.74 3.46 -1.59
C GLY A 71 5.74 4.61 -1.71
N LYS A 72 5.99 5.52 -2.65
CA LYS A 72 5.02 6.55 -2.98
C LYS A 72 3.84 5.96 -3.76
N ASN A 73 2.63 6.43 -3.47
CA ASN A 73 1.39 6.15 -4.17
C ASN A 73 1.10 7.28 -5.19
N SER A 74 0.00 7.18 -5.93
CA SER A 74 -0.32 8.14 -6.99
C SER A 74 -0.76 9.53 -6.50
N PHE A 75 -0.99 9.74 -5.19
CA PHE A 75 -1.17 11.08 -4.62
C PHE A 75 0.11 11.93 -4.70
N THR A 76 1.28 11.32 -4.91
CA THR A 76 2.51 12.07 -5.23
C THR A 76 2.50 12.68 -6.64
N SER A 77 1.54 12.29 -7.48
CA SER A 77 1.46 12.81 -8.83
C SER A 77 1.21 14.32 -8.81
N GLY A 78 1.85 15.06 -9.71
CA GLY A 78 1.60 16.49 -9.90
C GLY A 78 0.24 16.80 -10.56
N LEU A 79 -0.70 15.84 -10.57
CA LEU A 79 -2.02 15.98 -11.17
C LEU A 79 -3.05 16.52 -10.17
N LEU A 80 -2.77 16.39 -8.88
CA LEU A 80 -3.63 16.90 -7.82
C LEU A 80 -3.20 18.31 -7.43
N ALA A 81 -4.19 19.20 -7.22
CA ALA A 81 -3.93 20.60 -6.89
C ALA A 81 -3.54 20.81 -5.42
N GLU A 82 -3.87 19.84 -4.55
CA GLU A 82 -3.63 19.89 -3.12
C GLU A 82 -2.34 19.16 -2.75
N ASP A 83 -1.75 19.53 -1.60
CA ASP A 83 -0.60 18.84 -1.03
C ASP A 83 -1.04 17.60 -0.25
N PHE A 84 -0.55 16.44 -0.70
CA PHE A 84 -0.82 15.14 -0.08
C PHE A 84 0.44 14.46 0.47
N SER A 85 1.48 15.25 0.77
CA SER A 85 2.75 14.74 1.33
C SER A 85 2.55 13.93 2.62
N GLU A 86 1.50 14.21 3.40
CA GLU A 86 1.17 13.45 4.62
C GLU A 86 0.67 12.02 4.35
N ILE A 87 0.22 11.71 3.13
CA ILE A 87 -0.43 10.44 2.78
C ILE A 87 0.18 9.76 1.55
N GLU A 88 1.10 10.41 0.84
CA GLU A 88 1.67 9.88 -0.40
C GLU A 88 2.51 8.62 -0.20
N ASN A 89 2.93 8.28 1.03
CA ASN A 89 3.63 7.04 1.36
C ASN A 89 2.74 6.01 2.08
N HIS A 90 1.44 6.22 2.10
CA HIS A 90 0.50 5.36 2.81
C HIS A 90 -0.53 4.74 1.86
N TYR A 91 -1.32 3.82 2.38
CA TYR A 91 -2.56 3.40 1.75
C TYR A 91 -3.49 4.61 1.68
N VAL A 92 -4.02 4.86 0.49
CA VAL A 92 -5.17 5.73 0.30
C VAL A 92 -6.11 4.98 -0.63
N GLY A 93 -7.33 4.72 -0.17
CA GLY A 93 -8.38 4.04 -0.95
C GLY A 93 -9.05 4.91 -1.99
#